data_AF-A0A087P264-F1
#
_entry.id   AF-A0A087P264-F1
#
_cell.length_a   1.000
_cell.length_b   1.000
_cell.length_c   1.000
_cell.angle_alpha   90.00
_cell.angle_beta   90.00
_cell.angle_gamma   90.00
#
_symmetry.space_group_name_H-M   'P 1'
#
loop_
_entity.id
_entity.type
_entity.pdbx_description
1 polymer ?
#
loop_
_entity_poly.entity_id
_entity_poly.type
_entity_poly.pdbx_seq_one_letter_code
_entity_poly.pdbx_strand_id
1 'polypeptide(L)'
;MELSVIESVTARRDYQQLVRARRRFSFTLTALMIATYYGFILLVALAPHVLAAPLYRGATTTVGIAAGVAIILVAIGLTACYVLRANRAFDRRVDAILQRS
;
A
#
# COMPACT_ATOMS: atom_id res chain seq x y z
N MET A 1 -12.87 18.52 31.36
CA MET A 1 -11.74 17.71 31.88
C MET A 1 -11.27 16.67 30.86
N GLU A 2 -12.16 16.08 30.04
CA GLU A 2 -11.79 15.14 28.95
C GLU A 2 -10.90 15.76 27.84
N LEU A 3 -11.13 17.02 27.45
CA LEU A 3 -10.37 17.68 26.37
C LEU A 3 -8.89 17.90 26.70
N SER A 4 -8.53 18.15 27.97
CA SER A 4 -7.12 18.42 28.36
C SER A 4 -6.24 17.16 28.36
N VAL A 5 -6.85 15.97 28.52
CA VAL A 5 -6.14 14.69 28.40
C VAL A 5 -5.82 14.40 26.93
N ILE A 6 -6.75 14.68 26.02
CA ILE A 6 -6.52 14.54 24.57
C ILE A 6 -5.43 15.51 24.10
N GLU A 7 -5.44 16.74 24.60
CA GLU A 7 -4.50 17.81 24.23
C GLU A 7 -3.08 17.54 24.77
N SER A 8 -2.95 17.06 26.02
CA SER A 8 -1.66 16.70 26.62
C SER A 8 -1.01 15.44 26.03
N VAL A 9 -1.80 14.56 25.40
CA VAL A 9 -1.30 13.38 24.66
C VAL A 9 -0.89 13.76 23.24
N THR A 10 -1.61 14.67 22.57
CA THR A 10 -1.27 15.17 21.23
C THR A 10 -0.11 16.17 21.20
N ALA A 11 0.15 16.87 22.31
CA ALA A 11 1.27 17.79 22.47
C ALA A 11 2.64 17.09 22.66
N ARG A 12 2.67 15.78 22.95
CA ARG A 12 3.93 15.03 23.08
C ARG A 12 4.55 14.81 21.70
N ARG A 13 5.79 15.30 21.52
CA ARG A 13 6.59 15.15 20.29
C ARG A 13 6.65 13.72 19.76
N ASP A 14 6.56 12.74 20.66
CA ASP A 14 6.57 11.31 20.34
C ASP A 14 5.36 10.89 19.49
N TYR A 15 4.17 11.43 19.77
CA TYR A 15 2.95 11.10 19.02
C TYR A 15 3.01 11.67 17.59
N GLN A 16 3.53 12.89 17.43
CA GLN A 16 3.72 13.51 16.12
C GLN A 16 4.78 12.80 15.26
N GLN A 17 5.84 12.25 15.86
CA GLN A 17 6.82 11.44 15.13
C GLN A 17 6.23 10.11 14.65
N LEU A 18 5.44 9.42 15.49
CA LEU A 18 4.72 8.21 15.07
C LEU A 18 3.72 8.50 13.93
N VAL A 19 2.96 9.59 14.04
CA VAL A 19 1.99 9.99 13.01
C VAL A 19 2.69 10.37 11.70
N ARG A 20 3.81 11.11 11.74
CA ARG A 20 4.60 11.44 10.53
C ARG A 20 5.20 10.21 9.86
N ALA A 21 5.72 9.26 10.64
CA ALA A 21 6.24 8.00 10.11
C ALA A 21 5.14 7.15 9.44
N ARG A 22 3.94 7.12 10.03
CA ARG A 22 2.77 6.44 9.46
C ARG A 22 2.27 7.12 8.19
N ARG A 23 2.20 8.46 8.20
CA ARG A 23 1.71 9.27 7.08
C ARG A 23 2.60 9.15 5.84
N ARG A 24 3.93 9.14 6.01
CA ARG A 24 4.87 9.01 4.88
C ARG A 24 4.74 7.65 4.21
N PHE A 25 4.54 6.58 4.99
CA PHE A 25 4.34 5.23 4.47
C PHE A 25 3.00 5.07 3.74
N SER A 26 1.90 5.57 4.33
CA SER A 26 0.60 5.59 3.67
C SER A 26 0.65 6.36 2.35
N PHE A 27 1.37 7.49 2.31
CA PHE A 27 1.52 8.29 1.10
C PHE A 27 2.30 7.55 0.01
N THR A 28 3.38 6.82 0.36
CA THR A 28 4.10 5.97 -0.60
C THR A 28 3.20 4.88 -1.18
N LEU A 29 2.35 4.27 -0.34
CA LEU A 29 1.42 3.25 -0.80
C LEU A 29 0.35 3.80 -1.74
N THR A 30 -0.25 4.93 -1.39
CA THR A 30 -1.22 5.62 -2.24
C THR A 30 -0.57 6.03 -3.57
N ALA A 31 0.63 6.61 -3.53
CA ALA A 31 1.37 6.97 -4.73
C ALA A 31 1.67 5.75 -5.61
N LEU A 32 2.05 4.61 -5.02
CA LEU A 32 2.30 3.38 -5.79
C LEU A 32 1.02 2.81 -6.41
N MET A 33 -0.11 2.88 -5.70
CA MET A 33 -1.40 2.44 -6.22
C MET A 33 -1.85 3.32 -7.40
N ILE A 34 -1.70 4.65 -7.27
CA ILE A 34 -1.95 5.62 -8.34
C ILE A 34 -1.04 5.33 -9.54
N ALA A 35 0.27 5.19 -9.30
CA ALA A 35 1.24 4.92 -10.36
C ALA A 35 0.93 3.62 -11.12
N THR A 36 0.58 2.55 -10.40
CA THR A 36 0.21 1.27 -11.02
C THR A 36 -1.07 1.39 -11.84
N TYR A 37 -2.11 2.04 -11.28
CA TYR A 37 -3.40 2.19 -11.94
C TYR A 37 -3.32 3.07 -13.20
N TYR A 38 -2.78 4.28 -13.05
CA TYR A 38 -2.65 5.20 -14.18
C TYR A 38 -1.60 4.73 -15.19
N GLY A 39 -0.51 4.08 -14.75
CA GLY A 39 0.47 3.49 -15.64
C GLY A 39 -0.14 2.42 -16.54
N PHE A 40 -0.99 1.55 -15.99
CA PHE A 40 -1.71 0.56 -16.78
C PHE A 40 -2.72 1.19 -17.74
N ILE A 41 -3.50 2.17 -17.27
CA ILE A 41 -4.46 2.89 -18.13
C ILE A 41 -3.76 3.59 -19.29
N LEU A 42 -2.62 4.25 -19.04
CA LEU A 42 -1.81 4.87 -20.08
C LEU A 42 -1.29 3.84 -21.09
N LEU A 43 -0.84 2.68 -20.62
CA LEU A 43 -0.41 1.59 -21.49
C LEU A 43 -1.55 1.08 -22.38
N VAL A 44 -2.75 0.94 -21.81
CA VAL A 44 -3.98 0.57 -22.54
C VAL A 44 -4.38 1.62 -23.57
N ALA A 45 -4.27 2.90 -23.22
CA ALA A 45 -4.67 4.00 -24.08
C ALA A 45 -3.67 4.27 -25.23
N LEU A 46 -2.36 4.24 -24.94
CA LEU A 46 -1.31 4.61 -25.89
C LEU A 46 -0.79 3.43 -26.71
N ALA A 47 -0.81 2.21 -26.14
CA ALA A 47 -0.19 1.04 -26.75
C ALA A 47 -1.09 -0.22 -26.73
N PRO A 48 -2.35 -0.14 -27.20
CA PRO A 48 -3.26 -1.29 -27.21
C PRO A 48 -2.74 -2.45 -28.07
N HIS A 49 -1.96 -2.16 -29.12
CA HIS A 49 -1.34 -3.15 -29.99
C HIS A 49 -0.26 -3.99 -29.26
N VAL A 50 0.45 -3.40 -28.30
CA VAL A 50 1.42 -4.12 -27.46
C VAL A 50 0.69 -5.08 -26.53
N LEU A 51 -0.44 -4.66 -25.98
CA LEU A 51 -1.27 -5.49 -25.10
C LEU A 51 -1.95 -6.64 -25.85
N ALA A 52 -2.27 -6.44 -27.13
CA ALA A 52 -2.84 -7.45 -28.01
C ALA A 52 -1.77 -8.42 -28.58
N ALA A 53 -0.48 -8.09 -28.45
CA ALA A 53 0.59 -8.94 -28.94
C ALA A 53 0.61 -10.28 -28.18
N PRO A 54 0.72 -11.43 -28.89
CA PRO A 54 0.88 -12.73 -28.25
C PRO A 54 2.24 -12.81 -27.56
N LEU A 55 2.28 -13.46 -26.40
CA LEU A 55 3.49 -13.53 -25.56
C LEU A 55 4.65 -14.28 -26.25
N TYR A 56 4.33 -15.26 -27.10
CA TYR A 56 5.25 -16.01 -27.96
C TYR A 56 4.49 -16.53 -29.20
N ARG A 57 5.21 -16.99 -30.24
CA ARG A 57 4.57 -17.53 -31.47
C ARG A 57 3.70 -18.74 -31.13
N GLY A 58 2.39 -18.63 -31.39
CA GLY A 58 1.39 -19.67 -31.10
C GLY A 58 0.70 -19.54 -29.74
N ALA A 59 1.05 -18.55 -28.92
CA ALA A 59 0.39 -18.30 -27.65
C ALA A 59 -1.01 -17.72 -27.83
N THR A 60 -1.99 -18.25 -27.10
CA THR A 60 -3.31 -17.63 -26.92
C THR A 60 -3.29 -16.51 -25.87
N THR A 61 -2.29 -16.51 -24.99
CA THR A 61 -2.10 -15.48 -23.96
C THR A 61 -1.39 -14.26 -24.54
N THR A 62 -1.97 -13.08 -24.34
CA THR A 62 -1.37 -11.82 -24.77
C THR A 62 -0.51 -11.20 -23.69
N VAL A 63 0.39 -10.30 -24.09
CA VAL A 63 1.20 -9.47 -23.18
C VAL A 63 0.30 -8.70 -22.20
N GLY A 64 -0.90 -8.29 -22.64
CA GLY A 64 -1.86 -7.61 -21.77
C GLY A 64 -2.40 -8.48 -20.63
N ILE A 65 -2.64 -9.77 -20.88
CA ILE A 65 -3.05 -10.70 -19.81
C ILE A 65 -1.91 -10.86 -18.79
N ALA A 66 -0.67 -11.03 -19.26
CA ALA A 66 0.49 -11.12 -18.37
C ALA A 66 0.69 -9.83 -17.54
N ALA A 67 0.54 -8.66 -18.16
CA ALA A 67 0.62 -7.38 -17.47
C ALA A 67 -0.50 -7.21 -16.43
N GLY A 68 -1.73 -7.61 -16.76
CA GLY A 68 -2.86 -7.60 -15.82
C GLY A 68 -2.61 -8.49 -14.59
N VAL A 69 -2.09 -9.70 -14.79
CA VAL A 69 -1.70 -10.60 -13.69
C VAL A 69 -0.61 -9.97 -12.82
N ALA A 70 0.41 -9.36 -13.44
CA ALA A 70 1.46 -8.67 -12.69
C ALA A 70 0.91 -7.55 -11.80
N ILE A 71 -0.05 -6.77 -12.30
CA ILE A 71 -0.72 -5.70 -11.53
C ILE A 71 -1.50 -6.27 -10.35
N ILE A 72 -2.22 -7.39 -10.54
CA ILE A 72 -2.94 -8.06 -9.46
C ILE A 72 -1.97 -8.51 -8.37
N LEU A 73 -0.84 -9.12 -8.75
CA LEU A 73 0.20 -9.53 -7.80
C LEU A 73 0.78 -8.34 -7.03
N VAL A 74 1.03 -7.21 -7.71
CA VAL A 74 1.48 -5.97 -7.08
C VAL A 74 0.42 -5.45 -6.09
N ALA A 75 -0.86 -5.45 -6.47
CA ALA A 75 -1.96 -5.00 -5.61
C ALA A 75 -2.09 -5.88 -4.35
N ILE A 76 -1.99 -7.21 -4.50
CA ILE A 76 -1.99 -8.15 -3.36
C ILE A 76 -0.76 -7.90 -2.47
N GLY A 77 0.43 -7.78 -3.05
CA GLY A 77 1.67 -7.51 -2.31
C GLY A 77 1.61 -6.19 -1.54
N LEU A 78 1.04 -5.15 -2.15
CA LEU A 78 0.79 -3.86 -1.52
C LEU A 78 -0.18 -3.96 -0.35
N THR A 79 -1.28 -4.70 -0.54
CA THR A 79 -2.29 -4.91 0.50
C THR A 79 -1.70 -5.69 1.66
N ALA A 80 -0.94 -6.76 1.40
CA ALA A 80 -0.23 -7.53 2.42
C ALA A 80 0.78 -6.65 3.18
N CYS A 81 1.59 -5.87 2.46
CA CYS A 81 2.54 -4.93 3.06
C CYS A 81 1.85 -3.91 3.97
N TYR A 82 0.72 -3.37 3.53
CA TYR A 82 -0.11 -2.46 4.33
C TYR A 82 -0.61 -3.13 5.61
N VAL A 83 -1.25 -4.30 5.49
CA VAL A 83 -1.86 -5.02 6.60
C VAL A 83 -0.80 -5.43 7.62
N LEU A 84 0.32 -6.03 7.18
CA LEU A 84 1.42 -6.41 8.07
C LEU A 84 1.98 -5.21 8.84
N ARG A 85 2.06 -4.04 8.20
CA ARG A 85 2.56 -2.83 8.85
C ARG A 85 1.52 -2.19 9.78
N ALA A 86 0.24 -2.24 9.43
CA ALA A 86 -0.85 -1.83 10.32
C ALA A 86 -0.90 -2.72 11.56
N ASN A 87 -0.69 -4.02 11.39
CA ASN A 87 -0.63 -5.00 12.48
C ASN A 87 0.59 -4.77 13.38
N ARG A 88 1.77 -4.43 12.83
CA ARG A 88 2.94 -4.02 13.65
C ARG A 88 2.69 -2.79 14.52
N ALA A 89 1.77 -1.89 14.12
CA ALA A 89 1.35 -0.77 14.96
C ALA A 89 0.41 -1.22 16.09
N PHE A 90 -0.29 -2.34 15.91
CA PHE A 90 -1.11 -3.01 16.92
C PHE A 90 -0.24 -3.82 17.90
N ASP A 91 0.77 -4.54 17.43
CA ASP A 91 1.69 -5.32 18.29
C ASP A 91 2.38 -4.44 19.34
N ARG A 92 2.77 -3.21 18.97
CA ARG A 92 3.32 -2.23 19.93
C ARG A 92 2.38 -1.88 21.09
N ARG A 93 1.07 -2.11 20.95
CA ARG A 93 0.08 -1.87 22.02
C ARG A 93 -0.20 -3.13 22.83
N VAL A 94 0.00 -4.32 22.26
CA VAL A 94 -0.24 -5.60 22.94
C VAL A 94 0.90 -5.93 23.91
N ASP A 95 2.15 -5.67 23.55
CA ASP A 95 3.31 -5.88 24.44
C ASP A 95 3.21 -5.05 25.73
N ALA A 96 2.60 -3.86 25.66
CA ALA A 96 2.39 -2.99 26.83
C ALA A 96 1.35 -3.55 27.83
N ILE A 97 0.50 -4.48 27.40
CA ILE A 97 -0.52 -5.11 28.26
C ILE A 97 0.04 -6.40 28.87
N LEU A 98 0.85 -7.16 28.13
CA LEU A 98 1.44 -8.42 28.62
C LEU A 98 2.57 -8.24 29.64
N GLN A 99 3.24 -7.08 29.68
CA GLN A 99 4.24 -6.78 30.72
C GLN A 99 3.65 -6.40 32.09
N ARG A 100 2.32 -6.35 32.24
CA ARG A 100 1.66 -5.94 33.49
C ARG A 100 0.95 -7.09 34.22
N SER A 101 1.30 -8.34 33.94
CA SER A 101 0.80 -9.53 34.65
C SER A 101 1.95 -10.33 35.25
#